data_AF-A0A0Q8DQX7-F1
#
_entry.id   AF-A0A0Q8DQX7-F1
#
_cell.length_a   1.000
_cell.length_b   1.000
_cell.length_c   1.000
_cell.angle_alpha   90.00
_cell.angle_beta   90.00
_cell.angle_gamma   90.00
#
_symmetry.space_group_name_H-M   'P 1'
#
loop_
_entity.id
_entity.type
_entity.pdbx_description
1 polymer ?
#
loop_
_entity_poly.entity_id
_entity_poly.type
_entity_poly.pdbx_seq_one_letter_code
_entity_poly.pdbx_strand_id
1 'polypeptide(L)' 'MRAQAKDKLPEPVAKRLRDPSGLRARVAALEAEVQENRQLNRRIAELTDVVAELLIPLEARDQAKVDEVLKTFRAGL' A
#
# COMPACT_ATOMS: atom_id res chain seq x y z
N MET A 1 17.48 10.78 -33.02
CA MET A 1 17.20 9.38 -32.57
C MET A 1 15.75 9.10 -32.14
N ARG A 2 14.96 10.06 -31.62
CA ARG A 2 13.58 9.79 -31.11
C ARG A 2 12.52 9.47 -32.19
N ALA A 3 12.75 9.81 -33.46
CA ALA A 3 11.77 9.65 -34.53
C ALA A 3 11.57 8.17 -34.98
N GLN A 4 12.65 7.36 -34.98
CA GLN A 4 12.61 5.98 -35.47
C GLN A 4 11.93 4.98 -34.49
N ALA A 5 11.86 5.32 -33.19
CA ALA A 5 11.27 4.44 -32.18
C ALA A 5 9.74 4.43 -32.20
N LYS A 6 9.10 5.53 -32.66
CA LYS A 6 7.64 5.63 -32.75
C LYS A 6 7.06 4.74 -33.85
N ASP A 7 7.86 4.43 -34.88
CA ASP A 7 7.45 3.67 -36.07
C ASP A 7 7.39 2.14 -35.86
N LYS A 8 7.98 1.64 -34.76
CA LYS A 8 8.02 0.20 -34.46
C LYS A 8 7.06 -0.24 -33.36
N LEU A 9 6.21 0.65 -32.87
CA LEU A 9 5.31 0.35 -31.77
C LEU A 9 3.99 -0.23 -32.30
N PRO A 10 3.46 -1.30 -31.69
CA PRO A 10 2.14 -1.82 -32.02
C PRO A 10 1.07 -0.72 -31.95
N GLU A 11 0.14 -0.69 -32.92
CA GLU A 11 -0.95 0.31 -33.04
C GLU A 11 -1.62 0.69 -31.70
N PRO A 12 -1.93 -0.27 -30.80
CA PRO A 12 -2.55 0.04 -29.50
C PRO A 12 -1.64 0.85 -28.59
N VAL A 13 -0.33 0.61 -28.64
CA VAL A 13 0.69 1.30 -27.84
C VAL A 13 0.94 2.69 -28.40
N ALA A 14 1.08 2.81 -29.73
CA ALA A 14 1.24 4.10 -30.40
C ALA A 14 0.04 5.02 -30.16
N LYS A 15 -1.19 4.50 -30.21
CA LYS A 15 -2.42 5.26 -29.93
C LYS A 15 -2.47 5.76 -28.47
N ARG A 16 -2.09 4.93 -27.50
CA ARG A 16 -2.02 5.31 -26.08
C ARG A 16 -0.95 6.37 -25.80
N LEU A 17 0.17 6.35 -26.52
CA LEU A 17 1.23 7.37 -26.40
C LEU A 17 0.86 8.71 -27.05
N ARG A 18 -0.12 8.73 -27.97
CA ARG A 18 -0.65 9.95 -28.60
C ARG A 18 -1.67 10.68 -27.73
N ASP A 19 -2.10 10.10 -26.62
CA ASP A 19 -2.88 10.77 -25.56
C ASP A 19 -2.07 10.81 -24.24
N PRO A 20 -1.08 11.73 -24.14
CA PRO A 20 -0.24 11.85 -22.94
C PRO A 20 -1.03 12.25 -21.71
N SER A 21 -2.14 12.97 -21.88
CA SER A 21 -3.04 13.40 -20.80
C SER A 21 -3.70 12.20 -20.13
N GLY A 22 -4.28 11.29 -20.91
CA GLY A 22 -4.92 10.08 -20.39
C GLY A 22 -3.92 9.16 -19.67
N LEU A 23 -2.70 9.03 -20.20
CA LEU A 23 -1.66 8.23 -19.55
C LEU A 23 -1.20 8.85 -18.22
N ARG A 24 -0.94 10.17 -18.19
CA ARG A 24 -0.53 10.87 -16.95
C ARG A 24 -1.59 10.80 -15.87
N ALA A 25 -2.86 11.01 -16.22
CA ALA A 25 -3.96 10.91 -15.27
C ALA A 25 -4.07 9.50 -14.66
N ARG A 26 -3.92 8.46 -15.49
CA ARG A 26 -3.94 7.07 -15.03
C ARG A 26 -2.75 6.74 -14.14
N VAL A 27 -1.55 7.22 -14.48
CA VAL A 27 -0.37 7.02 -13.64
C VAL A 27 -0.55 7.71 -12.29
N ALA A 28 -1.05 8.95 -12.26
CA ALA A 28 -1.32 9.66 -11.01
C ALA A 28 -2.35 8.95 -10.12
N ALA A 29 -3.42 8.41 -10.72
CA ALA A 29 -4.42 7.60 -10.00
C ALA A 29 -3.79 6.32 -9.41
N LEU A 30 -3.02 5.58 -10.21
CA LEU A 30 -2.32 4.39 -9.75
C LEU A 30 -1.27 4.70 -8.67
N GLU A 31 -0.57 5.82 -8.78
CA GLU A 31 0.38 6.28 -7.76
C GLU A 31 -0.34 6.56 -6.43
N ALA A 32 -1.50 7.22 -6.47
CA ALA A 32 -2.32 7.45 -5.28
C ALA A 32 -2.79 6.12 -4.65
N GLU A 33 -3.33 5.20 -5.45
CA GLU A 33 -3.76 3.86 -4.99
C GLU A 33 -2.59 3.08 -4.36
N VAL A 34 -1.39 3.14 -4.95
CA VAL A 34 -0.19 2.49 -4.39
C VAL A 34 0.22 3.11 -3.05
N GLN A 35 0.13 4.44 -2.90
CA GLN A 35 0.44 5.08 -1.62
C GLN A 35 -0.56 4.70 -0.53
N GLU A 36 -1.85 4.65 -0.87
CA GLU A 36 -2.89 4.15 0.03
C GLU A 36 -2.63 2.69 0.43
N ASN A 37 -2.34 1.83 -0.54
CA ASN A 37 -2.03 0.41 -0.28
C ASN A 37 -0.82 0.26 0.65
N ARG A 38 0.24 1.07 0.47
CA ARG A 38 1.40 1.08 1.37
C ARG A 38 1.02 1.51 2.79
N GLN A 39 0.13 2.50 2.94
CA GLN A 39 -0.35 2.93 4.25
C GLN A 39 -1.17 1.83 4.95
N LEU A 40 -2.05 1.17 4.19
CA LEU A 40 -2.84 0.04 4.70
C LEU A 40 -1.95 -1.13 5.10
N ASN A 41 -0.96 -1.49 4.29
CA ASN A 41 -0.03 -2.58 4.64
C ASN A 41 0.78 -2.28 5.89
N ARG A 42 1.18 -1.02 6.15
CA ARG A 42 1.81 -0.64 7.42
C ARG A 42 0.89 -0.87 8.62
N ARG A 43 -0.37 -0.41 8.52
CA ARG A 43 -1.38 -0.64 9.57
C ARG A 43 -1.68 -2.11 9.79
N ILE A 44 -1.72 -2.91 8.73
CA ILE A 44 -1.88 -4.36 8.83
C ILE A 44 -0.69 -4.97 9.58
N ALA A 45 0.55 -4.56 9.25
CA ALA A 45 1.73 -5.05 9.95
C ALA A 45 1.69 -4.71 11.45
N GLU A 46 1.36 -3.46 11.81
CA GLU A 46 1.19 -3.02 13.19
C GLU A 46 0.11 -3.84 13.92
N LEU A 47 -1.04 -4.07 13.27
CA LEU A 47 -2.10 -4.90 13.82
C LEU A 47 -1.67 -6.35 14.00
N THR A 48 -0.92 -6.93 13.06
CA THR A 48 -0.42 -8.30 13.19
C THR A 48 0.60 -8.45 14.30
N ASP A 49 1.45 -7.44 14.53
CA ASP A 49 2.39 -7.43 15.65
C ASP A 49 1.64 -7.43 16.99
N VAL A 50 0.61 -6.57 17.12
CA VAL A 50 -0.27 -6.55 18.30
C VAL A 50 -0.98 -7.88 18.51
N VAL A 51 -1.54 -8.47 17.44
CA VAL A 51 -2.18 -9.79 17.55
C VAL A 51 -1.17 -10.85 17.95
N ALA A 52 0.06 -10.83 17.42
CA ALA A 52 1.11 -11.77 17.81
C ALA A 52 1.48 -11.61 19.30
N GLU A 53 1.62 -10.38 19.79
CA GLU A 53 1.84 -10.09 21.21
C GLU A 53 0.67 -10.60 22.09
N LEU A 54 -0.57 -10.46 21.61
CA LEU A 54 -1.77 -10.95 22.28
C LEU A 54 -1.99 -12.46 22.17
N LEU A 55 -1.26 -13.18 21.31
CA LEU A 55 -1.28 -14.64 21.21
C LEU A 55 -0.23 -15.31 22.13
N ILE A 56 0.77 -14.58 22.63
CA ILE A 56 1.76 -15.05 23.61
C ILE A 56 1.19 -15.29 25.04
N PRO A 57 0.03 -14.78 25.51
CA PRO A 57 -0.53 -15.08 26.82
C PRO A 57 -1.57 -16.22 26.79
N LEU A 58 -1.23 -17.38 26.21
CA LEU A 58 -2.12 -18.55 26.25
C LEU A 58 -2.24 -19.18 27.66
N GLU A 59 -1.35 -18.83 28.59
CA GLU A 59 -1.29 -19.46 29.92
C GLU A 59 -1.68 -18.53 31.09
N ALA A 60 -1.89 -17.24 30.85
CA ALA A 60 -2.40 -16.34 31.87
C ALA A 60 -3.18 -15.20 31.22
N ARG A 61 -4.50 -15.18 31.46
CA ARG A 61 -5.42 -14.10 31.08
C ARG A 61 -5.13 -12.80 31.84
N ASP A 62 -3.91 -12.29 31.74
CA ASP A 62 -3.49 -11.04 32.36
C ASP A 62 -4.06 -9.87 31.55
N GLN A 63 -5.28 -9.45 31.93
CA GLN A 63 -6.00 -8.34 31.30
C GLN A 63 -5.18 -7.03 31.33
N ALA A 64 -4.32 -6.83 32.33
CA ALA A 64 -3.51 -5.62 32.42
C ALA A 64 -2.47 -5.57 31.29
N LYS A 65 -1.84 -6.70 30.95
CA LYS A 65 -0.94 -6.80 29.78
C LYS A 65 -1.66 -6.57 28.46
N VAL A 66 -2.87 -7.09 28.32
CA VAL A 66 -3.71 -6.88 27.12
C VAL A 66 -4.01 -5.39 26.94
N ASP A 67 -4.42 -4.71 28.01
CA ASP A 67 -4.74 -3.28 27.98
C ASP A 67 -3.52 -2.42 27.66
N GLU A 68 -2.32 -2.81 28.11
CA GLU A 68 -1.05 -2.15 27.81
C GLU A 68 -0.70 -2.23 26.31
N VAL A 69 -0.73 -3.44 25.73
CA VAL A 69 -0.46 -3.65 24.29
C VAL A 69 -1.45 -2.85 23.43
N LEU A 70 -2.74 -2.89 23.78
CA LEU A 70 -3.78 -2.13 23.07
C LEU A 70 -3.60 -0.62 23.19
N LYS A 71 -3.10 -0.12 24.33
CA LYS A 71 -2.82 1.30 24.54
C LYS A 71 -1.68 1.77 23.62
N THR A 72 -0.61 0.99 23.50
CA THR A 72 0.53 1.30 22.62
C THR A 72 0.10 1.36 21.16
N PHE A 73 -0.69 0.39 20.70
CA PHE A 73 -1.27 0.42 19.35
C PHE A 73 -2.10 1.68 19.08
N ARG A 74 -3.01 2.02 20.00
CA ARG A 74 -3.88 3.21 19.85
C ARG A 74 -3.11 4.52 19.87
N ALA A 75 -1.96 4.58 20.53
CA ALA A 75 -1.09 5.77 20.56
C ALA A 75 -0.30 5.97 19.25
N GLY A 76 -0.16 4.91 18.44
CA GLY A 76 0.48 4.95 17.12
C GLY A 76 -0.48 5.25 15.95
N LEU A 77 -1.80 5.28 16.19
CA LEU A 77 -2.83 5.70 15.23
C LEU A 77 -2.88 7.21 15.03
#